data_AF-A0AA86JER7-F1
#
_entry.id   AF-A0AA86JER7-F1
#
_cell.length_a   1.000
_cell.length_b   1.000
_cell.length_c   1.000
_cell.angle_alpha   90.00
_cell.angle_beta   90.00
_cell.angle_gamma   90.00
#
_symmetry.space_group_name_H-M   'P 1'
#
loop_
_entity.id
_entity.type
_entity.pdbx_description
1 polymer ?
#
loop_
_entity_poly.entity_id
_entity_poly.type
_entity_poly.pdbx_seq_one_letter_code
_entity_poly.pdbx_strand_id
1 'polypeptide(L)'
;MNREYAYNRDKGMCMACKQSVYTGIVKCHHKRRKLPLNQINKVPNLITLCDECHGLVHSNTKTKNKKILELRNIIFEEDNLIKIGETLN
;
A
#
# COMPACT_ATOMS: atom_id res chain seq x y z
N MET A 1 0.88 8.56 -11.95
CA MET A 1 0.81 8.10 -10.54
C MET A 1 1.38 9.22 -9.67
N ASN A 2 0.66 9.70 -8.65
CA ASN A 2 1.05 10.89 -7.89
C ASN A 2 2.01 10.55 -6.73
N ARG A 3 3.16 9.93 -7.05
CA ARG A 3 4.09 9.34 -6.07
C ARG A 3 4.73 10.40 -5.18
N GLU A 4 5.22 11.47 -5.79
CA GLU A 4 5.94 12.58 -5.16
C GLU A 4 5.01 13.36 -4.23
N TYR A 5 3.74 13.53 -4.62
CA TYR A 5 2.71 14.13 -3.76
C TYR A 5 2.40 13.26 -2.53
N ALA A 6 2.38 11.93 -2.67
CA ALA A 6 2.20 11.02 -1.54
C ALA A 6 3.40 11.08 -0.57
N TYR A 7 4.63 11.13 -1.12
CA TYR A 7 5.86 11.33 -0.35
C TYR A 7 5.84 12.65 0.44
N ASN A 8 5.49 13.76 -0.22
CA ASN A 8 5.41 15.08 0.41
C ASN A 8 4.33 15.12 1.52
N ARG A 9 3.15 14.55 1.28
CA ARG A 9 2.10 14.41 2.30
C ARG A 9 2.59 13.60 3.51
N ASP A 10 3.29 12.50 3.25
CA ASP A 10 3.83 11.62 4.30
C ASP A 10 5.12 12.17 4.93
N LYS A 11 5.55 13.37 4.53
CA LYS A 11 6.73 14.09 5.04
C LYS A 11 8.01 13.26 4.95
N GLY A 12 8.15 12.48 3.87
CA GLY A 12 9.31 11.62 3.66
C GLY A 12 9.50 10.52 4.71
N MET A 13 8.41 10.10 5.37
CA MET A 13 8.44 9.02 6.37
C MET A 13 7.73 7.77 5.87
N CYS A 14 8.25 6.61 6.26
CA CYS A 14 7.53 5.36 6.15
C CYS A 14 6.29 5.42 7.04
N MET A 15 5.09 5.30 6.45
CA MET A 15 3.86 5.45 7.21
C MET A 15 3.55 4.27 8.13
N ALA A 16 4.28 3.16 8.00
CA ALA A 16 4.20 2.00 8.88
C ALA A 16 5.14 2.07 10.09
N CYS A 17 6.44 2.29 9.89
CA CYS A 17 7.43 2.29 10.98
C CYS A 17 7.90 3.69 11.43
N LYS A 18 7.45 4.74 10.75
CA LYS A 18 7.77 6.16 11.01
C LYS A 18 9.25 6.54 10.85
N GLN A 19 10.07 5.65 10.32
CA GLN A 19 11.45 5.98 9.94
C GLN A 19 11.47 6.85 8.67
N SER A 20 12.40 7.79 8.61
CA SER A 20 12.66 8.59 7.42
C SER A 20 13.06 7.71 6.24
N VAL A 21 12.60 8.05 5.05
CA VAL A 21 12.93 7.35 3.81
C VAL A 21 13.53 8.31 2.79
N TYR A 22 14.55 7.84 2.10
CA TYR A 22 15.30 8.59 1.10
C TYR A 22 15.41 7.78 -0.19
N THR A 23 15.99 8.40 -1.21
CA THR A 23 16.23 7.81 -2.53
C THR A 23 16.95 6.47 -2.40
N GLY A 24 16.35 5.39 -2.92
CA GLY A 24 16.88 4.03 -2.82
C GLY A 24 16.07 3.12 -1.89
N ILE A 25 15.53 3.64 -0.79
CA ILE A 25 14.73 2.85 0.17
C ILE A 25 13.24 3.23 0.18
N VAL A 26 12.86 4.35 -0.44
CA VAL A 26 11.46 4.80 -0.54
C VAL A 26 10.67 3.93 -1.52
N LYS A 27 9.48 3.48 -1.08
CA LYS A 27 8.48 2.80 -1.91
C LYS A 27 7.14 3.52 -1.82
N CYS A 28 6.49 3.70 -2.97
CA CYS A 28 5.11 4.18 -3.02
C CYS A 28 4.19 2.97 -3.27
N HIS A 29 3.28 2.72 -2.34
CA HIS A 29 2.35 1.60 -2.38
C HIS A 29 0.93 2.07 -2.69
N HIS A 30 0.21 1.34 -3.54
CA HIS A 30 -1.24 1.51 -3.71
C HIS A 30 -1.96 0.73 -2.62
N LYS A 31 -2.73 1.42 -1.77
CA LYS A 31 -3.54 0.76 -0.72
C LYS A 31 -4.57 -0.20 -1.33
N ARG A 32 -5.30 0.29 -2.34
CA ARG A 32 -6.20 -0.48 -3.19
C ARG A 32 -5.63 -0.55 -4.60
N ARG A 33 -5.37 -1.76 -5.08
CA ARG A 33 -4.70 -2.04 -6.36
C ARG A 33 -5.68 -2.18 -7.53
N LYS A 34 -6.99 -2.28 -7.25
CA LYS A 34 -8.03 -2.55 -8.24
C LYS A 34 -9.03 -1.41 -8.45
N LEU A 35 -8.68 -0.19 -8.03
CA LEU A 35 -9.50 0.99 -8.27
C LEU A 35 -9.55 1.36 -9.76
N PRO A 36 -10.62 2.02 -10.24
CA PRO A 36 -10.67 2.60 -11.57
C PRO A 36 -9.50 3.56 -11.84
N LEU A 37 -9.13 3.73 -13.12
CA LEU A 37 -7.96 4.52 -13.53
C LEU A 37 -7.96 5.97 -13.01
N ASN A 38 -9.14 6.58 -12.91
CA ASN A 38 -9.30 7.95 -12.39
C ASN A 38 -9.11 8.05 -10.86
N GLN A 39 -9.08 6.93 -10.14
CA GLN A 39 -8.95 6.85 -8.68
C GLN A 39 -7.63 6.20 -8.23
N ILE A 40 -7.13 5.20 -8.95
CA ILE A 40 -5.99 4.37 -8.52
C ILE A 40 -4.74 5.20 -8.23
N ASN A 41 -4.50 6.26 -9.01
CA ASN A 41 -3.31 7.11 -8.91
C ASN A 41 -3.49 8.33 -7.98
N LYS A 42 -4.66 8.48 -7.34
CA LYS A 42 -4.94 9.62 -6.46
C LYS A 42 -4.19 9.49 -5.14
N VAL A 43 -3.69 10.61 -4.64
CA VAL A 43 -2.89 10.69 -3.40
C VAL A 43 -3.52 9.92 -2.23
N PRO A 44 -4.84 9.99 -1.94
CA PRO A 44 -5.44 9.22 -0.84
C PRO A 44 -5.24 7.69 -0.93
N ASN A 45 -5.11 7.14 -2.13
CA ASN A 45 -4.85 5.72 -2.38
C ASN A 45 -3.36 5.35 -2.35
N LEU A 46 -2.46 6.32 -2.33
CA LEU A 46 -1.02 6.10 -2.29
C LEU A 46 -0.49 6.25 -0.86
N ILE A 47 0.52 5.46 -0.49
CA ILE A 47 1.19 5.53 0.82
C ILE A 47 2.69 5.31 0.67
N THR A 48 3.48 6.10 1.39
CA THR A 48 4.94 6.01 1.44
C THR A 48 5.36 4.96 2.47
N LEU A 49 6.23 4.04 2.07
CA LEU A 49 6.81 2.99 2.90
C LEU A 49 8.34 2.91 2.69
N CYS A 50 9.07 2.38 3.66
CA CYS A 50 10.43 1.89 3.41
C CYS A 50 10.36 0.52 2.70
N ASP A 51 11.48 0.12 2.09
CA ASP A 51 11.61 -1.14 1.36
C ASP A 51 11.19 -2.36 2.21
N GLU A 52 11.66 -2.45 3.45
CA GLU A 52 11.32 -3.54 4.37
C GLU A 52 9.82 -3.59 4.67
N CYS A 53 9.21 -2.47 5.06
CA CYS A 53 7.77 -2.42 5.34
C CYS A 53 6.93 -2.72 4.10
N HIS A 54 7.37 -2.25 2.92
CA HIS A 54 6.72 -2.59 1.65
C HIS A 54 6.79 -4.09 1.37
N GLY A 55 7.95 -4.72 1.57
CA GLY A 55 8.12 -6.16 1.45
C GLY A 55 7.23 -6.93 2.42
N LEU A 56 7.14 -6.49 3.68
CA LEU A 56 6.24 -7.08 4.67
C LEU A 56 4.78 -7.00 4.25
N VAL A 57 4.30 -5.90 3.64
CA VAL A 57 2.91 -5.82 3.15
C VAL A 57 2.58 -6.97 2.19
N HIS A 58 3.52 -7.41 1.36
CA HIS A 58 3.32 -8.48 0.37
C HIS A 58 3.79 -9.86 0.83
N SER A 59 4.20 -10.02 2.10
CA SER A 59 4.67 -11.29 2.65
C SER A 59 3.70 -11.91 3.66
N ASN A 60 3.89 -13.19 3.96
CA ASN A 60 3.20 -13.89 5.05
C ASN A 60 3.92 -13.78 6.41
N THR A 61 4.98 -12.96 6.50
CA THR A 61 5.76 -12.80 7.73
C THR A 61 4.87 -12.22 8.84
N LYS A 62 4.87 -12.82 10.02
CA LYS A 62 4.12 -12.30 11.17
C LYS A 62 4.66 -10.93 11.58
N THR A 63 3.77 -9.99 11.85
CA THR A 63 4.12 -8.66 12.36
C THR A 63 3.03 -8.14 13.28
N LYS A 64 3.40 -7.30 14.23
CA LYS A 64 2.47 -6.55 15.10
C LYS A 64 2.17 -5.15 14.56
N ASN A 65 2.77 -4.76 13.43
CA ASN A 65 2.57 -3.43 12.87
C ASN A 65 1.16 -3.29 12.27
N LYS A 66 0.33 -2.49 12.94
CA LYS A 66 -1.09 -2.28 12.57
C LYS A 66 -1.26 -1.77 11.13
N LYS A 67 -0.36 -0.91 10.64
CA LYS A 67 -0.48 -0.37 9.28
C LYS A 67 -0.17 -1.42 8.22
N ILE A 68 0.80 -2.30 8.45
CA ILE A 68 1.07 -3.43 7.55
C ILE A 68 -0.13 -4.38 7.52
N LEU A 69 -0.70 -4.70 8.69
CA LEU A 69 -1.88 -5.56 8.79
C LEU A 69 -3.11 -4.97 8.08
N GLU A 70 -3.35 -3.66 8.22
CA GLU A 70 -4.40 -2.94 7.50
C GLU A 70 -4.23 -3.06 5.98
N LEU A 71 -3.03 -2.83 5.45
CA LEU A 71 -2.76 -2.94 4.01
C LEU A 71 -2.94 -4.36 3.49
N ARG A 72 -2.49 -5.37 4.25
CA ARG A 72 -2.72 -6.79 3.93
C ARG A 72 -4.20 -7.14 3.86
N ASN A 73 -5.01 -6.64 4.80
CA ASN A 73 -6.44 -6.89 4.82
C ASN A 73 -7.13 -6.30 3.58
N ILE A 74 -6.80 -5.06 3.20
CA ILE A 74 -7.34 -4.43 1.99
C ILE A 74 -7.00 -5.27 0.75
N ILE A 75 -5.74 -5.71 0.63
CA ILE A 75 -5.26 -6.58 -0.45
C ILE A 75 -6.07 -7.89 -0.50
N PHE A 76 -6.25 -8.54 0.65
CA PHE A 76 -7.01 -9.79 0.75
C PHE A 76 -8.48 -9.61 0.38
N GLU A 77 -9.13 -8.55 0.85
CA GLU A 77 -10.51 -8.20 0.47
C GLU A 77 -10.65 -8.01 -1.05
N GLU A 78 -9.73 -7.24 -1.66
CA GLU A 78 -9.69 -7.04 -3.11
C GLU A 78 -9.52 -8.35 -3.88
N ASP A 79 -8.72 -9.28 -3.38
CA ASP A 79 -8.45 -10.57 -4.02
C ASP A 79 -9.63 -11.54 -3.87
N ASN A 80 -10.39 -11.49 -2.77
CA ASN A 80 -11.59 -12.32 -2.59
C ASN A 80 -12.81 -11.80 -3.36
N LEU A 81 -12.98 -10.48 -3.48
CA LEU A 81 -14.07 -9.91 -4.28
C LEU A 81 -13.99 -10.33 -5.75
N ILE A 82 -12.78 -10.45 -6.30
CA ILE A 82 -12.59 -11.00 -7.65
C ILE A 82 -13.08 -12.43 -7.74
N LYS A 83 -12.66 -13.31 -6.81
CA LYS A 83 -13.03 -14.72 -6.84
C LYS A 83 -14.55 -14.91 -6.85
N ILE A 84 -15.29 -14.11 -6.07
CA ILE A 84 -16.75 -14.15 -6.06
C ILE A 84 -17.32 -13.73 -7.43
N GLY A 85 -16.80 -12.65 -8.03
CA GLY A 85 -17.22 -12.19 -9.35
C GLY A 85 -16.89 -13.17 -10.49
N GLU A 86 -15.81 -13.94 -10.35
CA GLU A 86 -15.46 -15.01 -11.30
C GLU A 86 -16.35 -16.25 -11.14
N THR A 87 -16.82 -16.55 -9.92
CA THR A 87 -17.72 -17.70 -9.68
C THR A 87 -19.19 -17.45 -10.03
N LEU A 88 -19.58 -16.20 -10.28
CA LEU A 88 -20.96 -15.78 -10.59
C LEU A 88 -21.19 -15.55 -12.09
N ASN A 89 -20.16 -15.75 -12.94
CA ASN A 89 -20.22 -15.69 -14.39
C ASN A 89 -19.95 -17.09 -14.99
#